data_AF-A0A525HGH9-F1
#
_entry.id   AF-A0A525HGH9-F1
#
_cell.length_a   1.000
_cell.length_b   1.000
_cell.length_c   1.000
_cell.angle_alpha   90.00
_cell.angle_beta   90.00
_cell.angle_gamma   90.00
#
_symmetry.space_group_name_H-M   'P 1'
#
loop_
_entity.id
_entity.type
_entity.pdbx_description
1 polymer ?
#
loop_
_entity_poly.entity_id
_entity_poly.type
_entity_poly.pdbx_seq_one_letter_code
_entity_poly.pdbx_strand_id
1 'polypeptide(L)'
;MTLTAEDRAVLSKVPAVTLGFWIIKILATTLGETGGDAVTMTWLGETGPNAGASGVSGYLIGTAIFLVPLIVLAIAQIAAKRFHPLLYWATIIASTTAGTTMADFADRSLGIGYTGGSALLLACVLASLGAWRATLGSVDVNRIATPRAESFYWLTITFSQTLGTALGDWAADDGGLGYLGGAAVFGGALAVLALLYYGTRISRVALFWVAFILTRPLGATVGDFLDKPLAKGGLDLSRPIASLALTAAILILILVLPQRAGGHPGAQPAGVPA
;
A
#
# COMPACT_ATOMS: atom_id res chain seq x y z
N MET A 1 -8.90 29.33 20.71
CA MET A 1 -7.60 29.39 19.99
C MET A 1 -7.81 28.76 18.62
N THR A 2 -8.04 29.60 17.61
CA THR A 2 -8.33 29.18 16.23
C THR A 2 -7.02 28.92 15.52
N LEU A 3 -6.68 27.65 15.27
CA LEU A 3 -5.51 27.26 14.50
C LEU A 3 -5.64 27.81 13.08
N THR A 4 -4.61 28.52 12.61
CA THR A 4 -4.53 29.13 11.28
C THR A 4 -4.40 28.06 10.18
N ALA A 5 -4.57 28.46 8.91
CA ALA A 5 -4.32 27.57 7.77
C ALA A 5 -2.86 27.12 7.69
N GLU A 6 -1.92 27.94 8.17
CA GLU A 6 -0.51 27.55 8.37
C GLU A 6 -0.38 26.49 9.48
N ASP A 7 -1.06 26.65 10.61
CA ASP A 7 -1.05 25.63 11.68
C ASP A 7 -1.60 24.27 11.21
N ARG A 8 -2.56 24.27 10.25
CA ARG A 8 -3.06 23.05 9.62
C ARG A 8 -2.10 22.45 8.59
N ALA A 9 -1.31 23.27 7.90
CA ALA A 9 -0.22 22.82 7.03
C ALA A 9 0.98 22.28 7.83
N VAL A 10 1.16 22.74 9.08
CA VAL A 10 2.23 22.37 10.01
C VAL A 10 2.01 21.01 10.71
N LEU A 11 0.79 20.45 10.68
CA LEU A 11 0.43 19.22 11.42
C LEU A 11 0.35 17.94 10.57
N SER A 12 0.61 18.00 9.27
CA SER A 12 0.57 16.83 8.41
C SER A 12 1.75 15.89 8.68
N LYS A 13 1.47 14.63 9.06
CA LYS A 13 2.47 13.56 9.24
C LYS A 13 2.72 12.78 7.95
N VAL A 14 2.21 13.26 6.82
CA VAL A 14 2.35 12.60 5.50
C VAL A 14 3.15 13.49 4.55
N PRO A 15 3.89 12.91 3.60
CA PRO A 15 4.67 13.66 2.62
C PRO A 15 3.78 14.49 1.68
N ALA A 16 4.36 15.55 1.12
CA ALA A 16 3.77 16.28 0.00
C ALA A 16 3.61 15.36 -1.23
N VAL A 17 2.42 15.41 -1.83
CA VAL A 17 2.06 14.60 -3.00
C VAL A 17 2.72 15.20 -4.25
N THR A 18 3.98 14.84 -4.48
CA THR A 18 4.78 15.22 -5.64
C THR A 18 4.91 14.05 -6.62
N LEU A 19 5.51 14.28 -7.80
CA LEU A 19 5.90 13.17 -8.67
C LEU A 19 6.84 12.19 -7.95
N GLY A 20 7.79 12.71 -7.17
CA GLY A 20 8.69 11.90 -6.34
C GLY A 20 7.95 11.01 -5.35
N PHE A 21 6.88 11.51 -4.72
CA PHE A 21 6.02 10.71 -3.87
C PHE A 21 5.42 9.51 -4.60
N TRP A 22 4.88 9.72 -5.81
CA TRP A 22 4.26 8.64 -6.58
C TRP A 22 5.27 7.59 -7.05
N ILE A 23 6.48 8.02 -7.45
CA ILE A 23 7.56 7.10 -7.82
C ILE A 23 7.94 6.23 -6.61
N ILE A 24 8.22 6.84 -5.45
CA ILE A 24 8.58 6.09 -4.24
C ILE A 24 7.42 5.18 -3.81
N LYS A 25 6.17 5.64 -3.91
CA LYS A 25 4.99 4.85 -3.57
C LYS A 25 4.85 3.59 -4.44
N ILE A 26 5.03 3.71 -5.75
CA ILE A 26 4.98 2.56 -6.67
C ILE A 26 6.12 1.59 -6.37
N LEU A 27 7.34 2.10 -6.18
CA LEU A 27 8.48 1.24 -5.80
C LEU A 27 8.24 0.54 -4.46
N ALA A 28 7.62 1.21 -3.49
CA ALA A 28 7.29 0.63 -2.19
C ALA A 28 6.20 -0.44 -2.30
N THR A 29 5.19 -0.28 -3.16
CA THR A 29 4.19 -1.33 -3.37
C THR A 29 4.76 -2.52 -4.12
N THR A 30 5.68 -2.33 -5.08
CA THR A 30 6.43 -3.43 -5.73
C THR A 30 7.39 -4.12 -4.76
N LEU A 31 8.06 -3.35 -3.88
CA LEU A 31 8.92 -3.91 -2.83
C LEU A 31 8.10 -4.76 -1.86
N GLY A 32 6.90 -4.31 -1.47
CA GLY A 32 6.05 -5.08 -0.57
C GLY A 32 5.71 -6.46 -1.13
N GLU A 33 5.48 -6.55 -2.44
CA GLU A 33 5.24 -7.84 -3.11
C GLU A 33 6.47 -8.74 -3.09
N THR A 34 7.55 -8.30 -3.74
CA THR A 34 8.79 -9.09 -3.83
C THR A 34 9.37 -9.43 -2.45
N GLY A 35 9.24 -8.54 -1.48
CA GLY A 35 9.73 -8.71 -0.11
C GLY A 35 8.88 -9.69 0.70
N GLY A 36 7.56 -9.68 0.50
CA GLY A 36 6.66 -10.67 1.08
C GLY A 36 7.03 -12.06 0.58
N ASP A 37 7.15 -12.19 -0.74
CA ASP A 37 7.47 -13.45 -1.41
C ASP A 37 8.90 -13.94 -1.17
N ALA A 38 9.85 -13.02 -0.96
CA ALA A 38 11.20 -13.40 -0.53
C ALA A 38 11.16 -14.17 0.79
N VAL A 39 10.27 -13.79 1.72
CA VAL A 39 10.10 -14.49 2.99
C VAL A 39 9.22 -15.73 2.83
N THR A 40 8.02 -15.60 2.29
CA THR A 40 7.03 -16.69 2.26
C THR A 40 7.37 -17.75 1.22
N MET A 41 7.64 -17.34 -0.02
CA MET A 41 7.85 -18.26 -1.13
C MET A 41 9.29 -18.78 -1.18
N THR A 42 10.29 -17.94 -0.88
CA THR A 42 11.71 -18.33 -0.98
C THR A 42 12.28 -18.86 0.32
N TRP A 43 12.23 -18.09 1.41
CA TRP A 43 12.84 -18.51 2.68
C TRP A 43 12.03 -19.60 3.40
N LEU A 44 10.71 -19.42 3.50
CA LEU A 44 9.81 -20.40 4.12
C LEU A 44 9.37 -21.50 3.15
N GLY A 45 9.56 -21.30 1.84
CA GLY A 45 9.44 -22.35 0.83
C GLY A 45 8.01 -22.71 0.43
N GLU A 46 7.04 -21.80 0.58
CA GLU A 46 5.61 -22.07 0.29
C GLU A 46 5.28 -22.41 -1.16
N THR A 47 6.20 -22.12 -2.10
CA THR A 47 6.06 -22.52 -3.51
C THR A 47 7.06 -23.61 -3.91
N GLY A 48 7.84 -24.11 -2.96
CA GLY A 48 8.83 -25.14 -3.16
C GLY A 48 8.29 -26.56 -2.93
N PRO A 49 9.13 -27.58 -3.15
CA PRO A 49 8.76 -28.99 -2.96
C PRO A 49 8.34 -29.36 -1.52
N ASN A 50 8.75 -28.55 -0.54
CA ASN A 50 8.50 -28.77 0.88
C ASN A 50 7.36 -27.90 1.44
N ALA A 51 6.56 -27.26 0.57
CA ALA A 51 5.43 -26.43 1.00
C ALA A 51 4.48 -27.23 1.91
N GLY A 52 4.08 -26.63 3.03
CA GLY A 52 3.21 -27.29 4.02
C GLY A 52 3.86 -28.37 4.88
N ALA A 53 5.16 -28.70 4.71
CA ALA A 53 5.84 -29.74 5.48
C ALA A 53 5.87 -29.47 7.00
N SER A 54 5.81 -28.20 7.41
CA SER A 54 5.73 -27.77 8.81
C SER A 54 4.33 -27.93 9.42
N GLY A 55 3.31 -28.23 8.63
CA GLY A 55 1.89 -28.22 9.05
C GLY A 55 1.30 -26.83 9.25
N VAL A 56 2.09 -25.76 9.06
CA VAL A 56 1.66 -24.36 9.19
C VAL A 56 2.02 -23.63 7.90
N SER A 57 1.05 -22.90 7.33
CA SER A 57 1.29 -22.07 6.14
C SER A 57 2.40 -21.04 6.40
N GLY A 58 3.44 -21.06 5.58
CA GLY A 58 4.50 -20.06 5.56
C GLY A 58 3.98 -18.66 5.22
N TYR A 59 2.83 -18.51 4.54
CA TYR A 59 2.17 -17.21 4.38
C TYR A 59 1.63 -16.69 5.72
N LEU A 60 1.11 -17.56 6.59
CA LEU A 60 0.70 -17.20 7.94
C LEU A 60 1.90 -16.81 8.82
N ILE A 61 2.98 -17.59 8.76
CA ILE A 61 4.23 -17.30 9.48
C ILE A 61 4.82 -15.96 8.98
N GLY A 62 4.91 -15.75 7.67
CA GLY A 62 5.36 -14.50 7.06
C GLY A 62 4.48 -13.31 7.49
N THR A 63 3.17 -13.50 7.53
CA THR A 63 2.24 -12.48 8.06
C THR A 63 2.55 -12.13 9.50
N ALA A 64 2.79 -13.11 10.37
CA ALA A 64 3.18 -12.83 11.75
C ALA A 64 4.52 -12.06 11.82
N ILE A 65 5.50 -12.44 11.00
CA ILE A 65 6.81 -11.76 10.93
C ILE A 65 6.67 -10.29 10.53
N PHE A 66 5.85 -9.97 9.53
CA PHE A 66 5.72 -8.59 9.03
C PHE A 66 4.67 -7.75 9.77
N LEU A 67 3.69 -8.38 10.41
CA LEU A 67 2.67 -7.68 11.18
C LEU A 67 3.27 -7.04 12.45
N VAL A 68 4.25 -7.70 13.09
CA VAL A 68 4.95 -7.15 14.27
C VAL A 68 5.64 -5.81 13.97
N PRO A 69 6.56 -5.69 12.99
CA PRO A 69 7.18 -4.40 12.66
C PRO A 69 6.16 -3.39 12.12
N LEU A 70 5.12 -3.81 11.40
CA LEU A 70 4.03 -2.91 11.00
C LEU A 70 3.34 -2.28 12.21
N ILE A 71 2.95 -3.08 13.22
CA ILE A 71 2.32 -2.57 14.44
C ILE A 71 3.25 -1.58 15.15
N VAL A 72 4.53 -1.92 15.32
CA VAL A 72 5.52 -1.04 15.95
C VAL A 72 5.67 0.28 15.19
N LEU A 73 5.80 0.23 13.86
CA LEU A 73 5.96 1.41 13.00
C LEU A 73 4.68 2.25 12.92
N ALA A 74 3.50 1.63 12.95
CA ALA A 74 2.22 2.33 13.01
C ALA A 74 2.05 3.06 14.35
N ILE A 75 2.37 2.40 15.47
CA ILE A 75 2.38 3.05 16.81
C ILE A 75 3.37 4.21 16.82
N ALA A 76 4.58 4.03 16.28
CA ALA A 76 5.56 5.09 16.19
C ALA A 76 5.07 6.27 15.33
N GLN A 77 4.36 6.02 14.22
CA GLN A 77 3.74 7.08 13.44
C GLN A 77 2.65 7.83 14.21
N ILE A 78 1.80 7.08 14.90
CA ILE A 78 0.74 7.65 15.74
C ILE A 78 1.32 8.55 16.83
N ALA A 79 2.42 8.12 17.46
CA ALA A 79 3.12 8.86 18.49
C ALA A 79 3.93 10.05 17.97
N ALA A 80 4.35 10.04 16.71
CA ALA A 80 5.16 11.10 16.12
C ALA A 80 4.41 12.44 16.14
N LYS A 81 5.09 13.52 16.54
CA LYS A 81 4.49 14.87 16.60
C LYS A 81 4.71 15.71 15.35
N ARG A 82 5.55 15.23 14.44
CA ARG A 82 5.95 15.92 13.19
C ARG A 82 6.18 14.89 12.10
N PHE A 83 6.20 15.35 10.85
CA PHE A 83 6.53 14.50 9.71
C PHE A 83 7.97 13.98 9.80
N HIS A 84 8.11 12.66 9.73
CA HIS A 84 9.39 11.95 9.64
C HIS A 84 9.40 11.09 8.37
N PRO A 85 10.13 11.48 7.31
CA PRO A 85 10.08 10.80 6.02
C PRO A 85 10.43 9.31 6.08
N LEU A 86 11.52 8.96 6.76
CA LEU A 86 11.96 7.56 6.91
C LEU A 86 10.93 6.73 7.67
N LEU A 87 10.35 7.28 8.74
CA LEU A 87 9.32 6.59 9.49
C LEU A 87 8.07 6.37 8.63
N TYR A 88 7.64 7.37 7.86
CA TYR A 88 6.47 7.24 6.97
C TYR A 88 6.68 6.16 5.93
N TRP A 89 7.80 6.22 5.20
CA TRP A 89 8.09 5.25 4.15
C TRP A 89 8.33 3.85 4.71
N ALA A 90 8.97 3.73 5.88
CA ALA A 90 9.09 2.44 6.57
C ALA A 90 7.72 1.85 6.93
N THR A 91 6.78 2.65 7.47
CA THR A 91 5.42 2.16 7.75
C THR A 91 4.66 1.77 6.48
N ILE A 92 4.84 2.50 5.37
CA ILE A 92 4.26 2.13 4.08
C ILE A 92 4.85 0.82 3.55
N ILE A 93 6.18 0.63 3.62
CA ILE A 93 6.83 -0.62 3.21
C ILE A 93 6.37 -1.78 4.10
N ALA A 94 6.30 -1.59 5.41
CA ALA A 94 5.81 -2.61 6.33
C ALA A 94 4.34 -2.97 6.04
N SER A 95 3.47 -1.98 5.78
CA SER A 95 2.06 -2.24 5.47
C SER A 95 1.86 -2.96 4.14
N THR A 96 2.68 -2.65 3.13
CA THR A 96 2.64 -3.35 1.84
C THR A 96 3.18 -4.77 1.97
N THR A 97 4.31 -4.97 2.66
CA THR A 97 4.89 -6.31 2.83
C THR A 97 4.01 -7.24 3.65
N ALA A 98 3.50 -6.77 4.80
CA ALA A 98 2.52 -7.52 5.59
C ALA A 98 1.19 -7.72 4.82
N GLY A 99 0.83 -6.75 3.97
CA GLY A 99 -0.32 -6.82 3.09
C GLY A 99 -0.22 -7.97 2.09
N THR A 100 0.93 -8.14 1.44
CA THR A 100 1.18 -9.25 0.50
C THR A 100 1.00 -10.59 1.18
N THR A 101 1.73 -10.85 2.27
CA THR A 101 1.70 -12.17 2.92
C THR A 101 0.32 -12.50 3.49
N MET A 102 -0.44 -11.49 3.92
CA MET A 102 -1.80 -11.66 4.41
C MET A 102 -2.79 -11.93 3.27
N ALA A 103 -2.57 -11.33 2.08
CA ALA A 103 -3.36 -11.60 0.89
C ALA A 103 -3.12 -13.04 0.42
N ASP A 104 -1.86 -13.44 0.29
CA ASP A 104 -1.51 -14.82 -0.05
C ASP A 104 -2.08 -15.84 0.92
N PHE A 105 -2.06 -15.53 2.22
CA PHE A 105 -2.70 -16.39 3.21
C PHE A 105 -4.20 -16.51 2.97
N ALA A 106 -4.89 -15.38 2.75
CA ALA A 106 -6.32 -15.35 2.49
C ALA A 106 -6.71 -16.09 1.20
N ASP A 107 -5.98 -15.85 0.12
CA ASP A 107 -6.32 -16.34 -1.21
C ASP A 107 -5.85 -17.78 -1.44
N ARG A 108 -4.66 -18.15 -0.91
CA ARG A 108 -3.99 -19.42 -1.21
C ARG A 108 -4.09 -20.43 -0.06
N SER A 109 -4.10 -19.97 1.20
CA SER A 109 -4.05 -20.89 2.36
C SER A 109 -5.41 -21.19 2.99
N LEU A 110 -6.38 -20.26 2.93
CA LEU A 110 -7.73 -20.50 3.48
C LEU A 110 -8.60 -21.42 2.62
N GLY A 111 -8.18 -21.75 1.39
CA GLY A 111 -8.93 -22.61 0.48
C GLY A 111 -10.15 -21.95 -0.17
N ILE A 112 -10.23 -20.61 -0.16
CA ILE A 112 -11.33 -19.83 -0.75
C ILE A 112 -10.99 -19.21 -2.12
N GLY A 113 -9.74 -19.36 -2.57
CA GLY A 113 -9.23 -18.83 -3.85
C GLY A 113 -9.16 -17.30 -3.88
N TYR A 114 -8.61 -16.75 -4.97
CA TYR A 114 -8.43 -15.30 -5.12
C TYR A 114 -9.74 -14.52 -5.10
N THR A 115 -10.80 -15.06 -5.72
CA THR A 115 -12.12 -14.40 -5.71
C THR A 115 -12.69 -14.35 -4.28
N GLY A 116 -12.59 -15.45 -3.53
CA GLY A 116 -13.08 -15.52 -2.16
C GLY A 116 -12.28 -14.66 -1.19
N GLY A 117 -10.95 -14.68 -1.28
CA GLY A 117 -10.11 -13.86 -0.41
C GLY A 117 -10.15 -12.37 -0.78
N SER A 118 -10.25 -12.00 -2.06
CA SER A 118 -10.57 -10.62 -2.47
C SER A 118 -11.89 -10.13 -1.88
N ALA A 119 -12.95 -10.95 -1.93
CA ALA A 119 -14.25 -10.60 -1.34
C ALA A 119 -14.17 -10.46 0.20
N LEU A 120 -13.45 -11.35 0.87
CA LEU A 120 -13.19 -11.29 2.31
C LEU A 120 -12.46 -10.00 2.68
N LEU A 121 -11.39 -9.66 1.96
CA LEU A 121 -10.58 -8.48 2.21
C LEU A 121 -11.36 -7.18 1.93
N LEU A 122 -12.20 -7.18 0.89
CA LEU A 122 -13.14 -6.09 0.65
C LEU A 122 -14.10 -5.91 1.83
N ALA A 123 -14.65 -7.01 2.36
CA ALA A 123 -15.49 -6.96 3.55
C ALA A 123 -14.72 -6.40 4.76
N CYS A 124 -13.45 -6.77 4.96
CA CYS A 124 -12.60 -6.20 6.02
C CYS A 124 -12.38 -4.68 5.84
N VAL A 125 -12.12 -4.22 4.62
CA VAL A 125 -12.02 -2.78 4.31
C VAL A 125 -13.32 -2.06 4.68
N LEU A 126 -14.47 -2.55 4.19
CA LEU A 126 -15.78 -1.95 4.46
C LEU A 126 -16.13 -1.97 5.95
N ALA A 127 -15.82 -3.06 6.66
CA ALA A 127 -16.01 -3.18 8.10
C ALA A 127 -15.14 -2.16 8.86
N SER A 128 -13.87 -1.99 8.47
CA SER A 128 -12.99 -1.01 9.10
C SER A 128 -13.49 0.43 8.92
N LEU A 129 -13.99 0.77 7.73
CA LEU A 129 -14.59 2.07 7.44
C LEU A 129 -15.90 2.28 8.19
N GLY A 130 -16.75 1.24 8.27
CA GLY A 130 -17.99 1.25 9.04
C GLY A 130 -17.74 1.46 10.53
N ALA A 131 -16.77 0.74 11.10
CA ALA A 131 -16.37 0.89 12.50
C ALA A 131 -15.77 2.27 12.79
N TRP A 132 -14.96 2.81 11.87
CA TRP A 132 -14.46 4.18 11.95
C TRP A 132 -15.64 5.16 12.01
N ARG A 133 -16.57 5.10 11.04
CA ARG A 133 -17.73 5.99 11.00
C ARG A 133 -18.60 5.88 12.26
N ALA A 134 -18.84 4.67 12.75
CA ALA A 134 -19.63 4.45 13.97
C ALA A 134 -18.95 5.04 15.21
N THR A 135 -17.62 5.01 15.27
CA THR A 135 -16.85 5.48 16.44
C THR A 135 -16.60 6.99 16.43
N LEU A 136 -16.33 7.57 15.26
CA LEU A 136 -15.93 8.98 15.11
C LEU A 136 -16.97 9.86 14.39
N GLY A 137 -18.12 9.29 14.03
CA GLY A 137 -19.24 9.98 13.35
C GLY A 137 -18.98 10.28 11.87
N SER A 138 -17.72 10.35 11.44
CA SER A 138 -17.33 10.60 10.06
C SER A 138 -16.01 9.91 9.72
N VAL A 139 -15.88 9.48 8.47
CA VAL A 139 -14.60 9.07 7.87
C VAL A 139 -14.04 10.29 7.16
N ASP A 140 -13.41 11.18 7.92
CA ASP A 140 -12.72 12.35 7.37
C ASP A 140 -11.20 12.18 7.49
N VAL A 141 -10.62 11.74 6.39
CA VAL A 141 -9.18 11.59 6.18
C VAL A 141 -8.42 12.92 6.19
N ASN A 142 -9.11 14.06 6.16
CA ASN A 142 -8.48 15.38 6.32
C ASN A 142 -8.42 15.83 7.78
N ARG A 143 -9.10 15.12 8.70
CA ARG A 143 -9.10 15.39 10.14
C ARG A 143 -8.54 14.23 10.95
N ILE A 144 -7.47 13.61 10.44
CA ILE A 144 -6.72 12.59 11.17
C ILE A 144 -5.77 13.29 12.16
N ALA A 145 -6.35 13.95 13.17
CA ALA A 145 -5.61 14.73 14.16
C ALA A 145 -5.57 14.08 15.56
N THR A 146 -6.19 12.89 15.70
CA THR A 146 -6.25 12.18 16.98
C THR A 146 -5.66 10.77 16.82
N PRO A 147 -5.00 10.23 17.86
CA PRO A 147 -4.47 8.87 17.82
C PRO A 147 -5.52 7.83 17.40
N ARG A 148 -6.78 8.02 17.84
CA ARG A 148 -7.89 7.13 17.50
C ARG A 148 -8.23 7.15 16.01
N ALA A 149 -8.25 8.33 15.39
CA ALA A 149 -8.45 8.46 13.95
C ALA A 149 -7.26 7.88 13.16
N GLU A 150 -6.04 8.08 13.64
CA GLU A 150 -4.83 7.51 13.02
C GLU A 150 -4.82 5.98 13.10
N SER A 151 -5.30 5.38 14.19
CA SER A 151 -5.45 3.92 14.29
C SER A 151 -6.40 3.35 13.24
N PHE A 152 -7.57 3.96 13.05
CA PHE A 152 -8.49 3.53 11.99
C PHE A 152 -7.89 3.72 10.60
N TYR A 153 -7.18 4.84 10.38
CA TYR A 153 -6.48 5.09 9.12
C TYR A 153 -5.45 3.98 8.80
N TRP A 154 -4.58 3.63 9.74
CA TRP A 154 -3.57 2.57 9.51
C TRP A 154 -4.20 1.19 9.36
N LEU A 155 -5.28 0.89 10.08
CA LEU A 155 -6.03 -0.35 9.92
C LEU A 155 -6.67 -0.46 8.52
N THR A 156 -7.38 0.59 8.09
CA THR A 156 -8.00 0.64 6.77
C THR A 156 -6.95 0.61 5.66
N ILE A 157 -5.80 1.30 5.83
CA ILE A 157 -4.69 1.17 4.89
C ILE A 157 -4.20 -0.27 4.83
N THR A 158 -3.97 -0.93 5.96
CA THR A 158 -3.48 -2.31 5.97
C THR A 158 -4.42 -3.23 5.17
N PHE A 159 -5.72 -3.22 5.45
CA PHE A 159 -6.68 -4.02 4.68
C PHE A 159 -6.77 -3.62 3.21
N SER A 160 -6.69 -2.33 2.90
CA SER A 160 -6.67 -1.86 1.51
C SER A 160 -5.42 -2.32 0.76
N GLN A 161 -4.28 -2.43 1.44
CA GLN A 161 -3.02 -2.89 0.85
C GLN A 161 -3.06 -4.40 0.62
N THR A 162 -3.65 -5.15 1.55
CA THR A 162 -3.93 -6.58 1.40
C THR A 162 -4.89 -6.85 0.24
N LEU A 163 -6.04 -6.15 0.21
CA LEU A 163 -7.00 -6.24 -0.90
C LEU A 163 -6.35 -5.90 -2.25
N GLY A 164 -5.47 -4.89 -2.28
CA GLY A 164 -4.79 -4.51 -3.51
C GLY A 164 -3.85 -5.60 -4.05
N THR A 165 -3.18 -6.39 -3.19
CA THR A 165 -2.44 -7.57 -3.66
C THR A 165 -3.39 -8.63 -4.20
N ALA A 166 -4.42 -8.99 -3.42
CA ALA A 166 -5.40 -9.98 -3.84
C ALA A 166 -6.04 -9.65 -5.20
N LEU A 167 -6.34 -8.36 -5.45
CA LEU A 167 -6.85 -7.89 -6.74
C LEU A 167 -5.81 -7.92 -7.87
N GLY A 168 -4.54 -7.67 -7.55
CA GLY A 168 -3.44 -7.78 -8.51
C GLY A 168 -3.25 -9.22 -8.97
N ASP A 169 -3.17 -10.14 -8.02
CA ASP A 169 -3.04 -11.58 -8.26
C ASP A 169 -4.27 -12.13 -8.97
N TRP A 170 -5.48 -11.76 -8.51
CA TRP A 170 -6.73 -12.11 -9.18
C TRP A 170 -6.74 -11.63 -10.63
N ALA A 171 -6.31 -10.39 -10.90
CA ALA A 171 -6.28 -9.87 -12.26
C ALA A 171 -5.30 -10.64 -13.16
N ALA A 172 -4.15 -11.04 -12.62
CA ALA A 172 -3.14 -11.79 -13.34
C ALA A 172 -3.54 -13.26 -13.60
N ASP A 173 -4.06 -13.94 -12.58
CA ASP A 173 -4.40 -15.37 -12.60
C ASP A 173 -5.86 -15.60 -13.06
N ASP A 174 -6.84 -15.49 -12.14
CA ASP A 174 -8.26 -15.80 -12.39
C ASP A 174 -8.87 -14.91 -13.49
N GLY A 175 -8.46 -13.64 -13.55
CA GLY A 175 -8.87 -12.65 -14.53
C GLY A 175 -8.21 -12.85 -15.91
N GLY A 176 -7.19 -13.70 -16.00
CA GLY A 176 -6.55 -14.11 -17.25
C GLY A 176 -5.74 -13.01 -17.95
N LEU A 177 -5.42 -11.89 -17.29
CA LEU A 177 -4.64 -10.82 -17.90
C LEU A 177 -3.13 -11.09 -17.88
N GLY A 178 -2.67 -12.00 -17.01
CA GLY A 178 -1.26 -12.16 -16.68
C GLY A 178 -0.65 -10.92 -16.01
N TYR A 179 0.60 -11.02 -15.57
CA TYR A 179 1.25 -9.95 -14.82
C TYR A 179 1.39 -8.65 -15.62
N LEU A 180 1.83 -8.73 -16.89
CA LEU A 180 1.96 -7.56 -17.76
C LEU A 180 0.60 -6.95 -18.15
N GLY A 181 -0.42 -7.77 -18.40
CA GLY A 181 -1.77 -7.27 -18.71
C GLY A 181 -2.40 -6.59 -17.49
N GLY A 182 -2.26 -7.17 -16.31
CA GLY A 182 -2.65 -6.55 -15.04
C GLY A 182 -1.93 -5.22 -14.82
N ALA A 183 -0.60 -5.20 -14.96
CA ALA A 183 0.20 -3.98 -14.84
C ALA A 183 -0.22 -2.90 -15.85
N ALA A 184 -0.54 -3.28 -17.09
CA ALA A 184 -1.03 -2.36 -18.12
C ALA A 184 -2.40 -1.76 -17.76
N VAL A 185 -3.31 -2.57 -17.21
CA VAL A 185 -4.65 -2.10 -16.79
C VAL A 185 -4.53 -1.12 -15.61
N PHE A 186 -3.81 -1.49 -14.55
CA PHE A 186 -3.67 -0.62 -13.38
C PHE A 186 -2.81 0.62 -13.67
N GLY A 187 -1.74 0.48 -14.46
CA GLY A 187 -0.93 1.59 -14.93
C GLY A 187 -1.69 2.54 -15.85
N GLY A 188 -2.50 1.99 -16.77
CA GLY A 188 -3.40 2.76 -17.62
C GLY A 188 -4.46 3.52 -16.83
N ALA A 189 -5.05 2.89 -15.81
CA ALA A 189 -5.99 3.56 -14.91
C ALA A 189 -5.32 4.72 -14.15
N LEU A 190 -4.09 4.55 -13.66
CA LEU A 190 -3.31 5.63 -13.04
C LEU A 190 -2.99 6.76 -14.03
N ALA A 191 -2.67 6.43 -15.28
CA ALA A 191 -2.46 7.44 -16.33
C ALA A 191 -3.75 8.23 -16.62
N VAL A 192 -4.91 7.56 -16.69
CA VAL A 192 -6.22 8.22 -16.81
C VAL A 192 -6.49 9.13 -15.62
N LEU A 193 -6.21 8.69 -14.39
CA LEU A 193 -6.36 9.53 -13.21
C LEU A 193 -5.45 10.76 -13.24
N ALA A 194 -4.22 10.63 -13.75
CA ALA A 194 -3.33 11.76 -13.97
C ALA A 194 -3.92 12.75 -15.00
N LEU A 195 -4.45 12.25 -16.12
CA LEU A 195 -5.12 13.09 -17.12
C LEU A 195 -6.35 13.80 -16.52
N LEU A 196 -7.17 13.11 -15.73
CA LEU A 196 -8.30 13.71 -15.04
C LEU A 196 -7.86 14.77 -14.01
N TYR A 197 -6.74 14.53 -13.32
CA TYR A 197 -6.16 15.48 -12.38
C TYR A 197 -5.76 16.79 -13.06
N TYR A 198 -5.14 16.73 -14.24
CA TYR A 198 -4.70 17.95 -14.95
C TYR A 198 -5.79 18.56 -15.85
N GLY A 199 -6.72 17.76 -16.37
CA GLY A 199 -7.71 18.18 -17.37
C GLY A 199 -9.10 18.52 -16.84
N THR A 200 -9.43 18.17 -15.58
CA THR A 200 -10.78 18.35 -15.03
C THR A 200 -10.80 19.06 -13.68
N ARG A 201 -12.00 19.42 -13.21
CA ARG A 201 -12.26 19.97 -11.85
C ARG A 201 -12.76 18.90 -10.86
N ILE A 202 -12.58 17.62 -11.16
CA ILE A 202 -12.93 16.53 -10.23
C ILE A 202 -12.15 16.71 -8.92
N SER A 203 -12.80 16.33 -7.81
CA SER A 203 -12.21 16.39 -6.47
C SER A 203 -10.80 15.80 -6.43
N ARG A 204 -9.81 16.64 -6.09
CA ARG A 204 -8.41 16.24 -5.96
C ARG A 204 -8.21 15.19 -4.88
N VAL A 205 -9.03 15.25 -3.82
CA VAL A 205 -9.07 14.23 -2.77
C VAL A 205 -9.50 12.88 -3.32
N ALA A 206 -10.60 12.86 -4.10
CA ALA A 206 -11.10 11.61 -4.67
C ALA A 206 -10.07 11.00 -5.62
N LEU A 207 -9.52 11.79 -6.54
CA LEU A 207 -8.48 11.32 -7.48
C LEU A 207 -7.23 10.79 -6.75
N PHE A 208 -6.80 11.47 -5.68
CA PHE A 208 -5.69 11.01 -4.85
C PHE A 208 -5.98 9.64 -4.24
N TRP A 209 -7.15 9.43 -3.65
CA TRP A 209 -7.49 8.16 -3.00
C TRP A 209 -7.59 7.02 -4.00
N VAL A 210 -8.24 7.25 -5.14
CA VAL A 210 -8.33 6.22 -6.18
C VAL A 210 -6.92 5.89 -6.68
N ALA A 211 -6.07 6.89 -6.94
CA ALA A 211 -4.69 6.63 -7.38
C ALA A 211 -3.89 5.89 -6.30
N PHE A 212 -3.97 6.32 -5.05
CA PHE A 212 -3.28 5.70 -3.93
C PHE A 212 -3.66 4.22 -3.76
N ILE A 213 -4.96 3.91 -3.88
CA ILE A 213 -5.45 2.53 -3.82
C ILE A 213 -4.97 1.73 -5.03
N LEU A 214 -5.06 2.27 -6.25
CA LEU A 214 -4.66 1.57 -7.48
C LEU A 214 -3.15 1.33 -7.61
N THR A 215 -2.30 2.10 -6.92
CA THR A 215 -0.86 1.81 -6.88
C THR A 215 -0.53 0.46 -6.26
N ARG A 216 -1.44 -0.11 -5.46
CA ARG A 216 -1.20 -1.40 -4.82
C ARG A 216 -1.33 -2.59 -5.78
N PRO A 217 -2.46 -2.82 -6.48
CA PRO A 217 -2.55 -3.88 -7.47
C PRO A 217 -1.55 -3.70 -8.62
N LEU A 218 -1.20 -2.45 -8.99
CA LEU A 218 -0.07 -2.21 -9.89
C LEU A 218 1.24 -2.74 -9.29
N GLY A 219 1.53 -2.42 -8.03
CA GLY A 219 2.74 -2.87 -7.36
C GLY A 219 2.85 -4.40 -7.29
N ALA A 220 1.74 -5.08 -6.98
CA ALA A 220 1.65 -6.53 -6.94
C ALA A 220 1.92 -7.15 -8.32
N THR A 221 1.16 -6.73 -9.34
CA THR A 221 1.35 -7.24 -10.72
C THR A 221 2.77 -6.98 -11.28
N VAL A 222 3.37 -5.83 -10.97
CA VAL A 222 4.76 -5.54 -11.36
C VAL A 222 5.75 -6.38 -10.54
N GLY A 223 5.53 -6.55 -9.23
CA GLY A 223 6.38 -7.37 -8.37
C GLY A 223 6.41 -8.82 -8.81
N ASP A 224 5.23 -9.38 -9.06
CA ASP A 224 5.06 -10.72 -9.61
C ASP A 224 5.70 -10.87 -10.99
N PHE A 225 5.54 -9.87 -11.86
CA PHE A 225 6.23 -9.88 -13.14
C PHE A 225 7.75 -9.97 -12.98
N LEU A 226 8.33 -9.29 -11.97
CA LEU A 226 9.77 -9.36 -11.72
C LEU A 226 10.19 -10.75 -11.24
N ASP A 227 9.45 -11.38 -10.32
CA ASP A 227 9.97 -12.51 -9.56
C ASP A 227 9.43 -13.90 -9.93
N LYS A 228 8.25 -13.99 -10.55
CA LYS A 228 7.62 -15.28 -10.83
C LYS A 228 8.34 -15.98 -11.99
N PRO A 229 8.27 -17.33 -12.06
CA PRO A 229 8.95 -18.08 -13.11
C PRO A 229 8.53 -17.66 -14.52
N LEU A 230 9.46 -17.79 -15.48
CA LEU A 230 9.21 -17.55 -16.92
C LEU A 230 8.00 -18.35 -17.44
N ALA A 231 7.83 -19.59 -16.98
CA ALA A 231 6.71 -20.45 -17.36
C ALA A 231 5.33 -19.91 -16.93
N LYS A 232 5.30 -18.97 -15.96
CA LYS A 232 4.10 -18.27 -15.50
C LYS A 232 4.01 -16.84 -16.03
N GLY A 233 4.93 -16.42 -16.90
CA GLY A 233 4.95 -15.08 -17.49
C GLY A 233 5.68 -14.00 -16.68
N GLY A 234 6.44 -14.38 -15.64
CA GLY A 234 7.36 -13.46 -14.95
C GLY A 234 8.79 -13.50 -15.51
N LEU A 235 9.73 -12.78 -14.89
CA LEU A 235 11.14 -12.68 -15.30
C LEU A 235 12.08 -13.59 -14.52
N ASP A 236 11.58 -14.33 -13.53
CA ASP A 236 12.36 -15.23 -12.68
C ASP A 236 13.55 -14.55 -11.98
N LEU A 237 13.41 -13.25 -11.64
CA LEU A 237 14.42 -12.54 -10.89
C LEU A 237 14.44 -13.03 -9.44
N SER A 238 15.65 -13.12 -8.88
CA SER A 238 15.82 -13.49 -7.48
C SER A 238 15.09 -12.50 -6.56
N ARG A 239 14.08 -12.99 -5.82
CA ARG A 239 13.26 -12.18 -4.90
C ARG A 239 14.09 -11.36 -3.91
N PRO A 240 15.06 -11.92 -3.17
CA PRO A 240 15.89 -11.13 -2.26
C PRO A 240 16.69 -10.03 -2.97
N ILE A 241 17.19 -10.30 -4.18
CA ILE A 241 17.96 -9.31 -4.96
C ILE A 241 17.04 -8.19 -5.46
N ALA A 242 15.86 -8.54 -5.99
CA ALA A 242 14.86 -7.57 -6.43
C ALA A 242 14.41 -6.68 -5.26
N SER A 243 14.11 -7.26 -4.10
CA SER A 243 13.75 -6.50 -2.89
C SER A 243 14.90 -5.60 -2.41
N LEU A 244 16.15 -6.06 -2.44
CA LEU A 244 17.30 -5.24 -2.08
C LEU A 244 17.48 -4.06 -3.04
N ALA A 245 17.36 -4.29 -4.34
CA ALA A 245 17.47 -3.25 -5.36
C ALA A 245 16.36 -2.19 -5.22
N LEU A 246 15.11 -2.63 -5.01
CA LEU A 246 13.97 -1.73 -4.77
C LEU A 246 14.13 -0.93 -3.47
N THR A 247 14.60 -1.58 -2.40
CA THR A 247 14.90 -0.91 -1.12
C THR A 247 15.98 0.16 -1.32
N ALA A 248 17.08 -0.17 -2.00
CA ALA A 248 18.14 0.78 -2.29
C ALA A 248 17.64 1.96 -3.14
N ALA A 249 16.85 1.71 -4.18
CA ALA A 249 16.25 2.75 -5.01
C ALA A 249 15.34 3.69 -4.19
N ILE A 250 14.47 3.12 -3.32
CA ILE A 250 13.62 3.90 -2.43
C ILE A 250 14.45 4.78 -1.49
N LEU A 251 15.47 4.21 -0.84
CA LEU A 251 16.34 4.96 0.08
C LEU A 251 17.06 6.11 -0.65
N ILE A 252 17.61 5.86 -1.84
CA ILE A 252 18.26 6.89 -2.65
C ILE A 252 17.25 8.02 -2.97
N LEU A 253 16.03 7.68 -3.41
CA LEU A 253 15.02 8.68 -3.74
C LEU A 253 14.55 9.48 -2.52
N ILE A 254 14.43 8.85 -1.34
CA ILE A 254 14.11 9.55 -0.10
C ILE A 254 15.21 10.54 0.28
N LEU A 255 16.48 10.18 0.07
CA LEU A 255 17.63 11.03 0.42
C LEU A 255 17.86 12.16 -0.60
N VAL A 256 17.62 11.91 -1.89
CA VAL A 256 17.89 12.87 -2.97
C VAL A 256 16.71 13.82 -3.20
N LEU A 257 15.47 13.34 -3.08
CA LEU A 257 14.28 14.15 -3.35
C LEU A 257 13.82 14.88 -2.09
N PRO A 258 13.50 16.20 -2.16
CA PRO A 258 13.02 16.95 -1.01
C PRO A 258 11.75 16.34 -0.40
N GLN A 259 11.87 15.85 0.84
CA GLN A 259 10.74 15.34 1.61
C GLN A 259 10.17 16.45 2.48
N ARG A 260 9.03 17.03 2.09
CA ARG A 260 8.32 18.05 2.87
C ARG A 260 7.00 17.48 3.38
N ALA A 261 6.54 17.95 4.54
CA ALA A 261 5.19 17.66 5.01
C ALA A 261 4.17 18.17 3.98
N GLY A 262 3.19 17.35 3.64
CA GLY A 262 2.19 17.71 2.64
C GLY A 262 1.05 18.53 3.22
N GLY A 263 0.63 19.59 2.53
CA GLY A 263 -0.68 20.19 2.79
C GLY A 263 -1.77 19.24 2.28
N HIS A 264 -2.75 18.90 3.12
CA HIS A 264 -3.88 18.09 2.65
C HIS A 264 -4.66 18.86 1.56
N PRO A 265 -4.99 18.22 0.41
CA PRO A 265 -5.79 18.84 -0.65
C PRO A 265 -7.21 19.08 -0.12
N GLY A 266 -7.44 20.25 0.47
CA GLY A 266 -8.66 20.56 1.22
C GLY A 266 -8.47 21.75 2.17
N ALA A 267 -7.21 22.07 2.52
CA ALA A 267 -6.87 23.37 3.04
C ALA A 267 -6.94 24.40 1.89
N GLN A 268 -8.10 25.02 1.69
CA GLN A 268 -8.15 26.26 0.90
C GLN A 268 -7.18 27.27 1.52
N PRO A 269 -6.33 27.95 0.73
CA PRO A 269 -5.68 29.16 1.20
C PRO A 269 -6.78 30.15 1.57
N ALA A 270 -6.80 30.58 2.83
CA ALA A 270 -7.67 31.69 3.21
C ALA A 270 -7.18 32.95 2.48
N GLY A 271 -8.00 33.45 1.55
CA GLY A 271 -7.93 34.81 1.04
C GLY A 271 -6.83 35.11 0.02
N VAL A 272 -7.19 35.05 -1.26
CA VAL A 272 -6.74 36.08 -2.21
C VAL A 272 -8.01 36.72 -2.77
N PRO A 273 -8.40 37.92 -2.33
CA PRO A 273 -9.49 38.64 -2.97
C PRO A 273 -9.08 39.01 -4.40
N ALA A 274 -10.01 38.87 -5.33
CA ALA A 274 -9.95 39.52 -6.64
C ALA A 274 -10.15 41.02 -6.49
#